data_AF-A0A3S0IY72-F1
#
_entry.id   AF-A0A3S0IY72-F1
#
_cell.length_a   1.000
_cell.length_b   1.000
_cell.length_c   1.000
_cell.angle_alpha   90.00
_cell.angle_beta   90.00
_cell.angle_gamma   90.00
#
_symmetry.space_group_name_H-M   'P 1'
#
loop_
_entity.id
_entity.type
_entity.pdbx_description
1 polymer ?
#
loop_
_entity_poly.entity_id
_entity_poly.type
_entity_poly.pdbx_seq_one_letter_code
_entity_poly.pdbx_strand_id
1 'polypeptide(L)'
;MIFDFNEYIYQAEEWVKRNEEAYKRSAVSRAYYGAFILTRKYLKSTGNLPKKFNGNSHEEIWNALSKLGPKEKIIANIGKSLKNMRKQADYQEIIHENLSPWSQLAVYQARSIVTRLTALDK
;
A
#
# COMPACT_ATOMS: atom_id res chain seq x y z
N MET A 1 0.44 20.58 -12.56
CA MET A 1 1.14 20.08 -11.35
C MET A 1 0.96 18.57 -11.29
N ILE A 2 2.00 17.79 -10.96
CA ILE A 2 1.91 16.33 -10.81
C ILE A 2 1.87 16.02 -9.30
N PHE A 3 0.90 15.23 -8.85
CA PHE A 3 0.76 14.86 -7.44
C PHE A 3 1.82 13.80 -7.04
N ASP A 4 2.50 14.01 -5.92
CA ASP A 4 3.41 13.02 -5.33
C ASP A 4 2.64 12.06 -4.42
N PHE A 5 2.56 10.79 -4.82
CA PHE A 5 1.85 9.77 -4.06
C PHE A 5 2.58 9.34 -2.77
N ASN A 6 3.83 9.77 -2.57
CA ASN A 6 4.47 9.66 -1.26
C ASN A 6 3.75 10.51 -0.20
N GLU A 7 3.08 11.60 -0.60
CA GLU A 7 2.29 12.45 0.30
C GLU A 7 1.17 11.68 1.01
N TYR A 8 0.63 10.63 0.40
CA TYR A 8 -0.31 9.76 1.10
C TYR A 8 0.33 8.97 2.25
N ILE A 9 1.59 8.55 2.11
CA ILE A 9 2.29 7.83 3.17
C ILE A 9 2.69 8.81 4.29
N TYR A 10 3.17 10.01 3.93
CA TYR A 10 3.43 11.08 4.91
C TYR A 10 2.17 11.45 5.70
N GLN A 11 1.03 11.60 5.02
CA GLN A 11 -0.25 11.85 5.68
C GLN A 11 -0.66 10.71 6.61
N ALA A 12 -0.46 9.46 6.20
CA ALA A 12 -0.75 8.31 7.04
C ALA A 12 0.10 8.31 8.32
N GLU A 13 1.38 8.67 8.24
CA GLU A 13 2.28 8.82 9.40
C GLU A 13 1.79 9.86 10.41
N GLU A 14 1.23 10.97 9.93
CA GLU A 14 0.66 11.98 10.82
C GLU A 14 -0.66 11.52 11.45
N TRP A 15 -1.49 10.82 10.69
CA TRP A 15 -2.80 10.39 11.17
C TRP A 15 -2.75 9.23 12.16
N VAL A 16 -1.76 8.33 12.09
CA VAL A 16 -1.62 7.26 13.09
C VAL A 16 -1.28 7.78 14.50
N LYS A 17 -0.83 9.03 14.62
CA LYS A 17 -0.57 9.68 15.92
C LYS A 17 -1.84 10.16 16.62
N ARG A 18 -2.96 10.24 15.88
CA ARG A 18 -4.27 10.64 16.41
C ARG A 18 -4.92 9.47 17.14
N ASN A 19 -5.76 9.75 18.14
CA ASN A 19 -6.35 8.71 18.98
C ASN A 19 -7.65 8.15 18.39
N GLU A 20 -8.36 8.99 17.62
CA GLU A 20 -9.65 8.71 17.07
C GLU A 20 -9.55 7.63 15.99
N GLU A 21 -10.48 6.67 16.04
CA GLU A 21 -10.52 5.54 15.12
C GLU A 21 -10.56 5.98 13.65
N ALA A 22 -11.32 7.02 13.33
CA ALA A 22 -11.46 7.53 11.97
C ALA A 22 -10.10 7.93 11.35
N TYR A 23 -9.22 8.57 12.12
CA TYR A 23 -7.87 8.91 11.66
C TYR A 23 -7.02 7.66 11.45
N LYS A 24 -7.05 6.70 12.38
CA LYS A 24 -6.27 5.46 12.28
C LYS A 24 -6.69 4.61 11.08
N ARG A 25 -8.00 4.47 10.85
CA ARG A 25 -8.56 3.76 9.69
C ARG A 25 -8.19 4.47 8.39
N SER A 26 -8.38 5.79 8.33
CA SER A 26 -7.99 6.59 7.17
C SER A 26 -6.49 6.53 6.88
N ALA A 27 -5.65 6.43 7.92
CA ALA A 27 -4.21 6.25 7.76
C ALA A 27 -3.88 4.93 7.07
N VAL A 28 -4.53 3.82 7.42
CA VAL A 28 -4.37 2.53 6.71
C VAL A 28 -4.74 2.68 5.23
N SER A 29 -5.84 3.37 4.93
CA SER A 29 -6.29 3.59 3.56
C SER A 29 -5.26 4.41 2.76
N ARG A 30 -4.73 5.50 3.34
CA ARG A 30 -3.70 6.33 2.70
C ARG A 30 -2.37 5.59 2.52
N ALA A 31 -1.92 4.86 3.54
CA ALA A 31 -0.73 4.01 3.44
C ALA A 31 -0.85 3.01 2.28
N TYR A 32 -2.01 2.35 2.17
CA TYR A 32 -2.29 1.43 1.09
C TYR A 32 -2.29 2.08 -0.29
N TYR A 33 -3.04 3.19 -0.47
CA TYR A 33 -3.13 3.84 -1.78
C TYR A 33 -1.78 4.40 -2.24
N GLY A 34 -0.96 4.95 -1.32
CA GLY A 34 0.40 5.38 -1.63
C GLY A 34 1.24 4.22 -2.16
N ALA A 35 1.33 3.12 -1.40
CA ALA A 35 2.10 1.94 -1.78
C ALA A 35 1.61 1.32 -3.11
N PHE A 36 0.29 1.18 -3.28
CA PHE A 36 -0.33 0.62 -4.48
C PHE A 36 -0.01 1.45 -5.74
N ILE A 37 -0.18 2.77 -5.67
CA ILE A 37 0.01 3.64 -6.84
C ILE A 37 1.49 3.71 -7.21
N LEU A 38 2.39 3.78 -6.24
CA LEU A 38 3.84 3.74 -6.48
C LEU A 38 4.26 2.40 -7.10
N THR A 39 3.70 1.28 -6.62
CA THR A 39 3.93 -0.04 -7.23
C THR A 39 3.41 -0.10 -8.67
N ARG A 40 2.21 0.43 -8.93
CA ARG A 40 1.65 0.51 -10.29
C ARG A 40 2.55 1.34 -11.20
N LYS A 41 3.11 2.46 -10.72
CA LYS A 41 4.05 3.29 -11.47
C LYS A 41 5.33 2.50 -11.80
N TYR A 42 5.89 1.77 -10.83
CA TYR A 42 7.04 0.88 -11.03
C TYR A 42 6.79 -0.18 -12.10
N LEU A 43 5.64 -0.88 -12.05
CA LEU A 43 5.29 -1.86 -13.09
C LEU A 43 5.13 -1.19 -14.45
N LYS A 44 4.60 0.03 -14.50
CA LYS A 44 4.47 0.80 -15.75
C LYS A 44 5.85 1.19 -16.32
N SER A 45 6.76 1.70 -15.49
CA SER A 45 8.10 2.12 -15.95
C SER A 45 8.95 0.95 -16.42
N THR A 46 8.78 -0.22 -15.82
CA THR A 46 9.51 -1.45 -16.18
C THR A 46 8.83 -2.26 -17.30
N GLY A 47 7.71 -1.79 -17.86
CA GLY A 47 6.98 -2.51 -18.92
C GLY A 47 6.22 -3.77 -18.45
N ASN A 48 6.12 -3.98 -17.14
CA ASN A 48 5.50 -5.14 -16.50
C ASN A 48 4.04 -4.92 -16.07
N LEU A 49 3.46 -3.76 -16.37
CA LEU A 49 2.06 -3.48 -16.08
C LEU A 49 1.15 -4.42 -16.89
N PRO A 50 0.17 -5.12 -16.28
CA PRO A 50 -0.71 -6.01 -17.03
C PRO A 50 -1.45 -5.28 -18.16
N LYS A 51 -1.39 -5.83 -19.38
CA LYS A 51 -1.99 -5.21 -20.58
C LYS A 51 -3.49 -4.96 -20.47
N LYS A 52 -4.20 -5.79 -19.71
CA LYS A 52 -5.66 -5.70 -19.47
C LYS A 52 -6.02 -5.00 -18.17
N PHE A 53 -5.06 -4.34 -17.50
CA PHE A 53 -5.34 -3.63 -16.25
C PHE A 53 -6.29 -2.46 -16.50
N ASN A 54 -7.54 -2.59 -16.06
CA ASN A 54 -8.59 -1.59 -16.22
C ASN A 54 -8.73 -0.64 -15.02
N GLY A 55 -7.83 -0.74 -14.03
CA GLY A 55 -7.88 0.07 -12.81
C GLY A 55 -8.66 -0.55 -11.65
N ASN A 56 -9.53 -1.53 -11.90
CA ASN A 56 -10.47 -2.03 -10.88
C ASN A 56 -9.91 -3.19 -10.03
N SER A 57 -8.95 -3.94 -10.56
CA SER A 57 -8.40 -5.11 -9.86
C SER A 57 -7.07 -4.79 -9.22
N HIS A 58 -7.09 -4.26 -7.99
CA HIS A 58 -5.85 -4.02 -7.24
C HIS A 58 -5.03 -5.32 -7.01
N GLU A 59 -5.70 -6.47 -7.03
CA GLU A 59 -5.06 -7.79 -6.94
C GLU A 59 -4.11 -8.05 -8.12
N GLU A 60 -4.46 -7.58 -9.33
CA GLU A 60 -3.64 -7.79 -10.52
C GLU A 60 -2.27 -7.13 -10.41
N ILE A 61 -2.18 -5.95 -9.79
CA ILE A 61 -0.90 -5.26 -9.57
C ILE A 61 0.02 -6.10 -8.68
N TRP A 62 -0.49 -6.59 -7.56
CA TRP A 62 0.32 -7.42 -6.66
C TRP A 62 0.67 -8.77 -7.27
N ASN A 63 -0.25 -9.38 -8.01
CA ASN A 63 0.02 -10.62 -8.73
C ASN A 63 1.06 -10.44 -9.83
N ALA A 64 1.01 -9.35 -10.58
CA ALA A 64 2.00 -9.03 -11.60
C ALA A 64 3.38 -8.85 -10.97
N LEU A 65 3.49 -8.04 -9.91
CA LEU A 65 4.73 -7.84 -9.17
C LEU A 65 5.30 -9.18 -8.66
N SER A 66 4.45 -10.03 -8.08
CA SER A 66 4.90 -11.31 -7.50
C SER A 66 5.55 -12.29 -8.48
N LYS A 67 5.34 -12.09 -9.79
CA LYS A 67 5.85 -12.96 -10.86
C LYS A 67 7.21 -12.52 -11.41
N LEU A 68 7.70 -11.34 -11.02
CA LEU A 68 8.94 -10.78 -11.56
C LEU A 68 10.20 -11.37 -10.90
N GLY A 69 10.12 -11.75 -9.63
CA GLY A 69 11.27 -12.30 -8.91
C GLY A 69 11.02 -12.49 -7.41
N PRO A 70 11.99 -13.08 -6.69
CA PRO A 70 11.85 -13.35 -5.25
C PRO A 70 11.74 -12.07 -4.41
N LYS A 71 12.47 -10.99 -4.79
CA LYS A 71 12.41 -9.71 -4.08
C LYS A 71 11.04 -9.06 -4.26
N GLU A 72 10.52 -9.06 -5.49
CA GLU A 72 9.22 -8.53 -5.86
C GLU A 72 8.08 -9.33 -5.23
N LYS A 73 8.23 -10.65 -5.11
CA LYS A 73 7.28 -11.51 -4.39
C LYS A 73 7.15 -11.11 -2.92
N ILE A 74 8.25 -10.75 -2.25
CA ILE A 74 8.19 -10.23 -0.87
C ILE A 74 7.38 -8.92 -0.83
N ILE A 75 7.67 -7.98 -1.73
CA ILE A 75 6.94 -6.70 -1.80
C ILE A 75 5.46 -6.94 -2.06
N ALA A 76 5.13 -7.84 -2.99
CA ALA A 76 3.75 -8.19 -3.32
C ALA A 76 3.00 -8.81 -2.15
N ASN A 77 3.63 -9.67 -1.36
CA ASN A 77 3.02 -10.27 -0.17
C ASN A 77 2.69 -9.21 0.89
N ILE A 78 3.60 -8.25 1.11
CA ILE A 78 3.34 -7.09 1.98
C ILE A 78 2.18 -6.26 1.42
N GLY A 79 2.16 -5.99 0.12
CA GLY A 79 1.07 -5.23 -0.54
C GLY A 79 -0.30 -5.92 -0.44
N LYS A 80 -0.35 -7.25 -0.53
CA LYS A 80 -1.57 -8.04 -0.32
C LYS A 80 -2.06 -7.99 1.13
N SER A 81 -1.14 -8.07 2.10
CA SER A 81 -1.46 -7.87 3.52
C SER A 81 -2.09 -6.48 3.74
N LEU A 82 -1.45 -5.43 3.20
CA LEU A 82 -1.91 -4.06 3.32
C LEU A 82 -3.27 -3.82 2.63
N LYS A 83 -3.51 -4.47 1.48
CA LYS A 83 -4.83 -4.47 0.81
C LYS A 83 -5.94 -5.00 1.71
N ASN A 84 -5.66 -6.10 2.44
CA ASN A 84 -6.61 -6.71 3.36
C ASN A 84 -6.87 -5.81 4.56
N MET A 85 -5.81 -5.23 5.15
CA MET A 85 -5.95 -4.25 6.23
C MET A 85 -6.82 -3.06 5.77
N ARG A 86 -6.56 -2.52 4.58
CA ARG A 86 -7.40 -1.45 3.99
C ARG A 86 -8.85 -1.90 3.79
N LYS A 87 -9.11 -3.14 3.39
CA LYS A 87 -10.49 -3.66 3.27
C LYS A 87 -11.19 -3.66 4.63
N GLN A 88 -10.48 -4.03 5.70
CA GLN A 88 -11.02 -3.98 7.05
C GLN A 88 -11.28 -2.54 7.50
N ALA A 89 -10.28 -1.66 7.35
CA ALA A 89 -10.37 -0.24 7.68
C ALA A 89 -11.52 0.47 6.95
N ASP A 90 -11.77 0.18 5.68
CA ASP A 90 -12.75 0.93 4.90
C ASP A 90 -14.18 0.44 5.11
N TYR A 91 -14.38 -0.86 5.38
CA TYR A 91 -15.70 -1.48 5.20
C TYR A 91 -16.23 -2.27 6.39
N GLN A 92 -15.40 -2.61 7.38
CA GLN A 92 -15.89 -3.34 8.54
C GLN A 92 -16.45 -2.35 9.55
N GLU A 93 -17.62 -2.67 10.11
CA GLU A 93 -18.22 -1.88 11.19
C GLU A 93 -17.36 -1.95 12.45
N ILE A 94 -16.82 -3.14 12.75
CA ILE A 94 -15.99 -3.44 13.92
C ILE A 94 -14.64 -3.96 13.46
N ILE A 95 -13.58 -3.44 14.06
CA ILE A 95 -12.20 -3.93 13.92
C ILE A 95 -11.81 -4.49 15.29
N HIS A 96 -11.44 -5.77 15.35
CA HIS A 96 -11.15 -6.47 16.61
C HIS A 96 -9.70 -6.27 17.08
N GLU A 97 -8.85 -5.75 16.21
CA GLU A 97 -7.46 -5.43 16.46
C GLU A 97 -7.31 -4.16 17.30
N ASN A 98 -6.21 -4.06 18.05
CA ASN A 98 -5.82 -2.79 18.64
C ASN A 98 -5.39 -1.81 17.53
N LEU A 99 -6.23 -0.80 17.27
CA LEU A 99 -6.09 0.12 16.16
C LEU A 99 -4.76 0.88 16.13
N SER A 100 -4.17 1.19 17.28
CA SER A 100 -2.90 1.92 17.33
C SER A 100 -1.74 1.12 16.68
N PRO A 101 -1.30 -0.03 17.21
CA PRO A 101 -0.25 -0.83 16.59
C PRO A 101 -0.65 -1.34 15.21
N TRP A 102 -1.94 -1.62 14.98
CA TRP A 102 -2.42 -2.11 13.68
C TRP A 102 -2.28 -1.05 12.58
N SER A 103 -2.68 0.20 12.83
CA SER A 103 -2.52 1.29 11.86
C SER A 103 -1.05 1.68 11.65
N GLN A 104 -0.23 1.64 12.71
CA GLN A 104 1.22 1.83 12.60
C GLN A 104 1.89 0.75 11.75
N LEU A 105 1.46 -0.51 11.88
CA LEU A 105 1.94 -1.61 11.03
C LEU A 105 1.64 -1.35 9.55
N ALA A 106 0.45 -0.85 9.22
CA ALA A 106 0.08 -0.52 7.84
C ALA A 106 1.02 0.54 7.24
N VAL A 107 1.33 1.59 8.01
CA VAL A 107 2.27 2.64 7.60
C VAL A 107 3.68 2.09 7.41
N TYR A 108 4.16 1.28 8.36
CA TYR A 108 5.46 0.61 8.26
C TYR A 108 5.56 -0.29 7.02
N GLN A 109 4.51 -1.07 6.73
CA GLN A 109 4.44 -1.91 5.54
C GLN A 109 4.50 -1.08 4.25
N ALA A 110 3.75 0.02 4.17
CA ALA A 110 3.79 0.93 3.03
C ALA A 110 5.19 1.51 2.80
N ARG A 111 5.88 1.94 3.86
CA ARG A 111 7.27 2.40 3.79
C ARG A 111 8.22 1.32 3.32
N SER A 112 8.11 0.11 3.87
CA SER A 112 8.92 -1.04 3.45
C SER A 112 8.73 -1.34 1.95
N ILE A 113 7.50 -1.25 1.42
CA ILE A 113 7.24 -1.40 -0.02
C ILE A 113 8.01 -0.35 -0.82
N VAL A 114 7.86 0.93 -0.49
CA VAL A 114 8.50 2.03 -1.24
C VAL A 114 10.02 1.90 -1.21
N THR A 115 10.62 1.70 -0.04
CA THR A 115 12.06 1.52 0.11
C THR A 115 12.59 0.36 -0.73
N ARG A 116 11.87 -0.77 -0.76
CA ARG A 116 12.27 -1.95 -1.53
C ARG A 116 12.12 -1.73 -3.04
N LEU A 117 11.06 -1.04 -3.49
CA LEU A 117 10.89 -0.69 -4.90
C LEU A 117 12.02 0.23 -5.38
N THR A 118 12.34 1.29 -4.62
CA THR A 118 13.45 2.19 -4.96
C THR A 118 14.81 1.48 -4.99
N ALA A 119 14.99 0.40 -4.22
CA ALA A 119 16.19 -0.42 -4.27
C ALA A 119 16.24 -1.38 -5.48
N LEU A 120 15.11 -1.64 -6.14
CA LEU A 120 15.04 -2.42 -7.39
C LEU A 120 15.25 -1.56 -8.64
N ASP A 121 14.96 -0.25 -8.55
CA ASP A 121 15.16 0.72 -9.63
C ASP A 121 16.64 1.15 -9.83
N LYS A 122 17.56 0.69 -8.97
CA LYS A 122 19.00 0.96 -9.04
C LYS A 122 19.76 -0.21 -9.64
#